data_AF-A0A182EG46-F1
#
_entry.id   AF-A0A182EG46-F1
#
_cell.length_a   1.000
_cell.length_b   1.000
_cell.length_c   1.000
_cell.angle_alpha   90.00
_cell.angle_beta   90.00
_cell.angle_gamma   90.00
#
_symmetry.space_group_name_H-M   'P 1'
#
loop_
_entity.id
_entity.type
_entity.pdbx_description
1 polymer ?
#
loop_
_entity_poly.entity_id
_entity_poly.type
_entity_poly.pdbx_seq_one_letter_code
_entity_poly.pdbx_strand_id
1 'polypeptide(L)'
;VIAFLNEAFMSFDEVIKCHDAYKVETTGETYMMASGVPSENGGKHIFEIAEIALKIRQKTFAHKVIAAPNWRLRVRIGFHCGPIAAGVIGLRSPRYCLFGDTVNFASRMQSNCQANQIQVAESTAKILMEYSKYKLTKRGVVHVKGKGDVNTFWLNELVLDEKQPIEATMPVCNTLYQTLNSETNLKQVNQTIDPIQS
;
A
#
# COMPACT_ATOMS: atom_id res chain seq x y z
N VAL A 1 7.42 22.09 2.61
CA VAL A 1 7.73 20.71 3.05
C VAL A 1 6.55 20.03 3.72
N ILE A 2 5.94 20.61 4.76
CA ILE A 2 4.79 20.02 5.48
C ILE A 2 3.60 19.73 4.55
N ALA A 3 3.24 20.67 3.66
CA ALA A 3 2.14 20.48 2.70
C ALA A 3 2.33 19.27 1.78
N PHE A 4 3.57 19.03 1.32
CA PHE A 4 3.92 17.89 0.47
C PHE A 4 3.79 16.56 1.22
N LEU A 5 4.27 16.48 2.47
CA LEU A 5 4.11 15.29 3.30
C LEU A 5 2.64 15.01 3.59
N ASN A 6 1.85 16.07 3.84
CA ASN A 6 0.42 15.94 4.06
C ASN A 6 -0.29 15.37 2.82
N GLU A 7 0.02 15.87 1.63
CA GLU A 7 -0.53 15.34 0.37
C GLU A 7 -0.17 13.86 0.15
N ALA A 8 1.08 13.49 0.43
CA ALA A 8 1.51 12.09 0.35
C ALA A 8 0.73 11.20 1.33
N PHE A 9 0.55 11.63 2.59
CA PHE A 9 -0.21 10.87 3.57
C PHE A 9 -1.71 10.82 3.28
N MET A 10 -2.30 11.88 2.72
CA MET A 10 -3.68 11.85 2.24
C MET A 10 -3.86 10.80 1.13
N SER A 11 -2.89 10.72 0.22
CA SER A 11 -2.88 9.70 -0.84
C SER A 11 -2.83 8.27 -0.26
N PHE A 12 -2.13 8.05 0.86
CA PHE A 12 -2.09 6.76 1.54
C PHE A 12 -3.41 6.46 2.25
N ASP A 13 -3.96 7.45 2.95
CA ASP A 13 -5.26 7.36 3.62
C ASP A 13 -6.38 6.98 2.61
N GLU A 14 -6.34 7.51 1.38
CA GLU A 14 -7.25 7.12 0.31
C GLU A 14 -7.12 5.64 -0.11
N VAL A 15 -5.90 5.11 -0.19
CA VAL A 15 -5.69 3.70 -0.52
C VAL A 15 -6.22 2.82 0.60
N ILE A 16 -5.91 3.16 1.86
CA ILE A 16 -6.28 2.37 3.04
C ILE A 16 -7.80 2.30 3.22
N LYS A 17 -8.55 3.35 2.87
CA LYS A 17 -10.03 3.35 2.94
C LYS A 17 -10.70 2.21 2.17
N CYS A 18 -10.04 1.66 1.15
CA CYS A 18 -10.58 0.58 0.31
C CYS A 18 -10.13 -0.82 0.76
N HIS A 19 -9.45 -0.94 1.89
CA HIS A 19 -8.82 -2.18 2.35
C HIS A 19 -9.11 -2.38 3.84
N ASP A 20 -8.97 -3.62 4.30
CA ASP A 20 -9.03 -3.92 5.74
C ASP A 20 -7.68 -3.60 6.39
N ALA A 21 -7.41 -2.31 6.63
CA ALA A 21 -6.21 -1.85 7.31
C ALA A 21 -6.49 -0.65 8.20
N TYR A 22 -5.80 -0.61 9.34
CA TYR A 22 -5.86 0.43 10.35
C TYR A 22 -4.57 1.27 10.32
N LYS A 23 -4.73 2.60 10.27
CA LYS A 23 -3.65 3.57 10.43
C LYS A 23 -3.28 3.66 11.92
N VAL A 24 -2.09 3.19 12.27
CA VAL A 24 -1.61 3.13 13.66
C VAL A 24 -1.07 4.49 14.08
N GLU A 25 -0.02 4.95 13.41
CA GLU A 25 0.64 6.21 13.75
C GLU A 25 1.44 6.77 12.57
N THR A 26 1.84 8.03 12.72
CA THR A 26 2.79 8.70 11.83
C THR A 26 3.93 9.26 12.67
N THR A 27 5.17 8.93 12.32
CA THR A 27 6.36 9.39 13.03
C THR A 27 7.33 10.02 12.04
N GLY A 28 7.45 11.35 12.07
CA GLY A 28 8.24 12.10 11.09
C GLY A 28 7.70 11.88 9.67
N GLU A 29 8.52 11.28 8.81
CA GLU A 29 8.18 10.90 7.43
C GLU A 29 7.67 9.44 7.29
N THR A 30 7.56 8.71 8.40
CA THR A 30 7.11 7.32 8.39
C THR A 30 5.61 7.21 8.66
N TYR A 31 4.95 6.40 7.85
CA TYR A 31 3.53 6.08 7.97
C TYR A 31 3.39 4.60 8.37
N MET A 32 2.74 4.33 9.51
CA MET A 32 2.54 2.98 10.02
C MET A 32 1.07 2.56 9.92
N MET A 33 0.84 1.38 9.36
CA MET A 33 -0.47 0.75 9.26
C MET A 33 -0.35 -0.74 9.56
N ALA A 34 -1.46 -1.34 9.98
CA ALA A 34 -1.57 -2.77 10.25
C ALA A 34 -2.93 -3.29 9.78
N SER A 35 -3.01 -4.58 9.49
CA SER A 35 -4.26 -5.26 9.13
C SER A 35 -4.46 -6.44 10.10
N GLY A 36 -5.70 -6.90 10.27
CA GLY A 36 -6.07 -7.85 11.32
C GLY A 36 -6.12 -7.22 12.72
N VAL A 37 -6.24 -5.89 12.79
CA VAL A 37 -6.47 -5.12 14.01
C VAL A 37 -7.51 -4.02 13.75
N PRO A 38 -8.37 -3.68 14.73
CA PRO A 38 -8.46 -4.26 16.07
C PRO A 38 -9.10 -5.65 16.09
N SER A 39 -9.68 -6.09 14.97
CA SER A 39 -10.30 -7.41 14.82
C SER A 39 -9.48 -8.26 13.85
N GLU A 40 -9.25 -9.51 14.23
CA GLU A 40 -8.55 -10.45 13.38
C GLU A 40 -9.34 -10.76 12.10
N ASN A 41 -8.65 -10.88 10.97
CA ASN A 41 -9.26 -11.08 9.66
C ASN A 41 -8.95 -12.46 9.04
N GLY A 42 -8.67 -13.46 9.88
CA GLY A 42 -8.48 -14.84 9.44
C GLY A 42 -7.32 -15.06 8.47
N GLY A 43 -6.22 -14.31 8.64
CA GLY A 43 -5.02 -14.42 7.81
C GLY A 43 -5.01 -13.55 6.54
N LYS A 44 -6.11 -12.83 6.25
CA LYS A 44 -6.21 -11.95 5.08
C LYS A 44 -5.25 -10.75 5.14
N HIS A 45 -4.80 -10.37 6.35
CA HIS A 45 -3.95 -9.20 6.59
C HIS A 45 -2.70 -9.13 5.74
N ILE A 46 -2.10 -10.27 5.39
CA ILE A 46 -0.89 -10.31 4.56
C ILE A 46 -1.20 -9.79 3.15
N PHE A 47 -2.34 -10.17 2.60
CA PHE A 47 -2.78 -9.80 1.26
C PHE A 47 -3.22 -8.34 1.20
N GLU A 48 -3.99 -7.89 2.20
CA GLU A 48 -4.40 -6.48 2.35
C GLU A 48 -3.17 -5.56 2.34
N ILE A 49 -2.17 -5.85 3.18
CA ILE A 49 -0.96 -5.03 3.27
C ILE A 49 -0.13 -5.11 1.99
N ALA A 50 -0.02 -6.28 1.35
CA ALA A 50 0.71 -6.44 0.09
C ALA A 50 0.07 -5.60 -1.04
N GLU A 51 -1.25 -5.60 -1.15
CA GLU A 51 -1.98 -4.84 -2.16
C GLU A 51 -1.92 -3.33 -1.90
N ILE A 52 -2.07 -2.90 -0.65
CA ILE A 52 -1.87 -1.49 -0.28
C ILE A 52 -0.45 -1.04 -0.62
N ALA A 53 0.57 -1.84 -0.29
CA ALA A 53 1.97 -1.50 -0.55
C ALA A 53 2.24 -1.30 -2.05
N LEU A 54 1.70 -2.17 -2.91
CA LEU A 54 1.80 -2.05 -4.36
C LEU A 54 1.10 -0.79 -4.87
N LYS A 55 -0.14 -0.53 -4.42
CA LYS A 55 -0.92 0.66 -4.79
C LYS A 55 -0.24 1.95 -4.36
N ILE A 56 0.27 2.02 -3.12
CA ILE A 56 1.01 3.20 -2.62
C ILE A 56 2.25 3.45 -3.45
N ARG A 57 3.08 2.43 -3.72
CA ARG A 57 4.28 2.59 -4.54
C ARG A 57 3.95 3.08 -5.95
N GLN A 58 2.92 2.50 -6.58
CA GLN A 58 2.49 2.92 -7.92
C GLN A 58 1.98 4.37 -7.94
N LYS A 59 1.11 4.74 -6.99
CA LYS A 59 0.51 6.07 -6.90
C LYS A 59 1.54 7.15 -6.61
N THR A 60 2.48 6.88 -5.70
CA THR A 60 3.57 7.82 -5.37
C THR A 60 4.57 7.99 -6.50
N PHE A 61 4.89 6.92 -7.23
CA PHE A 61 5.81 7.01 -8.36
C PHE A 61 5.18 7.70 -9.59
N ALA A 62 3.86 7.58 -9.76
CA ALA A 62 3.11 8.26 -10.80
C ALA A 62 2.87 9.75 -10.49
N HIS A 63 2.81 10.11 -9.21
CA HIS A 63 2.58 11.48 -8.77
C HIS A 63 3.75 12.40 -9.20
N LYS A 64 3.45 13.42 -10.00
CA LYS A 64 4.39 14.45 -10.44
C LYS A 64 4.16 15.72 -9.64
N VAL A 65 5.24 16.24 -9.06
CA VAL A 65 5.19 17.54 -8.37
C VAL A 65 5.20 18.64 -9.41
N ILE A 66 4.21 19.55 -9.39
CA ILE A 66 4.09 20.66 -10.35
C ILE A 66 5.37 21.50 -10.38
N ALA A 67 5.94 21.79 -9.21
CA ALA A 67 7.18 22.56 -9.08
C ALA A 67 8.44 21.81 -9.56
N ALA A 68 8.39 20.48 -9.71
CA ALA A 68 9.52 19.64 -10.11
C ALA A 68 9.05 18.41 -10.89
N PRO A 69 8.66 18.55 -12.17
CA PRO A 69 8.01 17.49 -12.94
C PRO A 69 8.89 16.26 -13.21
N ASN A 70 10.22 16.40 -13.10
CA ASN A 70 11.18 15.32 -13.24
C ASN A 70 11.46 14.58 -11.91
N TRP A 71 11.01 15.14 -10.78
CA TRP A 71 11.20 14.53 -9.48
C TRP A 71 9.99 13.65 -9.14
N ARG A 72 10.28 12.42 -8.72
CA ARG A 72 9.27 11.43 -8.29
C ARG A 72 9.45 11.11 -6.82
N LEU A 73 8.33 10.99 -6.11
CA LEU A 73 8.33 10.52 -4.74
C LEU A 73 8.67 9.02 -4.73
N ARG A 74 9.80 8.67 -4.10
CA ARG A 74 10.27 7.30 -3.96
C ARG A 74 10.11 6.84 -2.52
N VAL A 75 9.09 6.04 -2.28
CA VAL A 75 8.82 5.48 -0.94
C VAL A 75 9.64 4.23 -0.68
N ARG A 76 10.02 4.02 0.58
CA ARG A 76 10.60 2.76 1.08
C ARG A 76 9.53 2.05 1.87
N ILE A 77 9.09 0.88 1.40
CA ILE A 77 8.06 0.10 2.08
C ILE A 77 8.69 -1.19 2.58
N GLY A 78 8.41 -1.57 3.81
CA GLY A 78 8.77 -2.88 4.33
C GLY A 78 7.72 -3.35 5.31
N PHE A 79 7.36 -4.63 5.22
CA PHE A 79 6.36 -5.22 6.10
C PHE A 79 6.69 -6.68 6.44
N HIS A 80 6.06 -7.15 7.50
CA HIS A 80 6.18 -8.50 8.01
C HIS A 80 4.88 -8.91 8.71
N CYS A 81 4.60 -10.21 8.74
CA CYS A 81 3.43 -10.78 9.38
C CYS A 81 3.84 -11.70 10.53
N GLY A 82 3.11 -11.62 11.65
CA GLY A 82 3.43 -12.37 12.86
C GLY A 82 2.58 -11.89 14.04
N PRO A 83 2.71 -12.53 15.20
CA PRO A 83 1.96 -12.16 16.40
C PRO A 83 2.35 -10.78 16.89
N ILE A 84 1.37 -10.04 17.40
CA ILE A 84 1.53 -8.72 18.01
C ILE A 84 0.68 -8.63 19.27
N ALA A 85 1.08 -7.76 20.20
CA ALA A 85 0.23 -7.31 21.28
C ALA A 85 -0.30 -5.91 20.94
N ALA A 86 -1.59 -5.69 21.07
CA ALA A 86 -2.22 -4.41 20.79
C ALA A 86 -2.98 -3.90 22.02
N GLY A 87 -2.99 -2.58 22.24
CA GLY A 87 -3.68 -2.00 23.37
C GLY A 87 -3.80 -0.49 23.29
N VAL A 88 -4.72 0.06 24.08
CA VAL A 88 -4.89 1.51 24.22
C VAL A 88 -4.05 2.02 25.40
N ILE A 89 -3.21 3.01 25.14
CA ILE A 89 -2.34 3.62 26.15
C ILE A 89 -2.73 5.08 26.36
N GLY A 90 -2.75 5.51 27.62
CA GLY A 90 -2.97 6.90 28.02
C GLY A 90 -4.41 7.18 28.44
N LEU A 91 -4.55 7.85 29.59
CA LEU A 91 -5.86 8.16 30.17
C LEU A 91 -6.50 9.42 29.56
N ARG A 92 -5.69 10.45 29.27
CA ARG A 92 -6.17 11.74 28.75
C ARG A 92 -6.12 11.85 27.22
N SER A 93 -5.23 11.09 26.59
CA SER A 93 -5.08 11.02 25.13
C SER A 93 -4.81 9.57 24.78
N PRO A 94 -5.87 8.74 24.68
CA PRO A 94 -5.73 7.33 24.38
C PRO A 94 -5.13 7.12 22.99
N ARG A 95 -4.10 6.29 22.90
CA ARG A 95 -3.43 5.91 21.64
C ARG A 95 -3.49 4.40 21.49
N TYR A 96 -3.96 3.93 20.33
CA TYR A 96 -3.90 2.52 20.00
C TYR A 96 -2.47 2.19 19.55
N CYS A 97 -1.78 1.36 20.33
CA CYS A 97 -0.38 1.04 20.14
C CYS A 97 -0.20 -0.46 19.85
N LEU A 98 0.73 -0.76 18.95
CA LEU A 98 1.12 -2.12 18.60
C LEU A 98 2.52 -2.41 19.12
N PHE A 99 2.69 -3.59 19.71
CA PHE A 99 3.94 -4.05 20.32
C PHE A 99 4.29 -5.45 19.86
N GLY A 100 5.57 -5.78 19.98
CA GLY A 100 6.09 -7.11 19.73
C GLY A 100 7.27 -7.10 18.77
N ASP A 101 7.84 -8.28 18.60
CA ASP A 101 8.96 -8.48 17.68
C ASP A 101 8.54 -8.24 16.22
N THR A 102 7.30 -8.58 15.84
CA THR A 102 6.77 -8.39 14.48
C THR A 102 6.81 -6.92 14.03
N VAL A 103 6.38 -5.98 14.88
CA VAL A 103 6.39 -4.54 14.52
C VAL A 103 7.82 -4.00 14.40
N ASN A 104 8.71 -4.43 15.30
CA ASN A 104 10.12 -4.08 15.25
C ASN A 104 10.77 -4.63 13.99
N PHE A 105 10.50 -5.88 13.65
CA PHE A 105 11.07 -6.55 12.48
C PHE A 105 10.53 -5.94 11.17
N ALA A 106 9.25 -5.57 11.09
CA ALA A 106 8.68 -4.81 9.99
C ALA A 106 9.38 -3.44 9.81
N SER A 107 9.64 -2.72 10.90
CA SER A 107 10.44 -1.49 10.87
C SER A 107 11.87 -1.73 10.33
N ARG A 108 12.48 -2.87 10.66
CA ARG A 108 13.79 -3.26 10.08
C ARG A 108 13.71 -3.61 8.60
N MET A 109 12.61 -4.20 8.13
CA MET A 109 12.38 -4.41 6.70
C MET A 109 12.28 -3.08 5.96
N GLN A 110 11.57 -2.10 6.52
CA GLN A 110 11.41 -0.78 5.91
C GLN A 110 12.73 0.01 5.89
N SER A 111 13.44 0.06 7.01
CA SER A 111 14.68 0.86 7.12
C SER A 111 15.83 0.34 6.25
N ASN A 112 15.90 -0.99 6.02
CA ASN A 112 16.87 -1.61 5.11
C ASN A 112 16.40 -1.69 3.65
N CYS A 113 15.21 -1.16 3.34
CA CYS A 113 14.62 -1.19 2.01
C CYS A 113 15.25 -0.12 1.09
N GLN A 114 15.40 -0.46 -0.19
CA GLN A 114 15.83 0.48 -1.20
C GLN A 114 14.68 1.43 -1.60
N ALA A 115 15.03 2.62 -2.07
CA ALA A 115 14.04 3.60 -2.51
C ALA A 115 13.19 3.03 -3.67
N ASN A 116 11.87 3.23 -3.60
CA ASN A 116 10.89 2.69 -4.53
C ASN A 116 10.82 1.15 -4.57
N GLN A 117 11.20 0.47 -3.48
CA GLN A 117 11.07 -0.98 -3.35
C GLN A 117 10.13 -1.36 -2.19
N ILE A 118 9.63 -2.59 -2.23
CA ILE A 118 8.80 -3.18 -1.18
C ILE A 118 9.53 -4.41 -0.64
N GLN A 119 10.00 -4.33 0.60
CA GLN A 119 10.75 -5.41 1.23
C GLN A 119 9.88 -6.28 2.13
N VAL A 120 10.07 -7.60 2.02
CA VAL A 120 9.48 -8.57 2.95
C VAL A 120 10.53 -9.57 3.43
N ALA A 121 10.33 -10.05 4.66
CA ALA A 121 11.12 -11.16 5.21
C ALA A 121 10.73 -12.49 4.55
N GLU A 122 11.64 -13.47 4.56
CA GLU A 122 11.44 -14.79 3.96
C GLU A 122 10.14 -15.49 4.37
N SER A 123 9.77 -15.44 5.65
CA SER A 123 8.54 -16.08 6.13
C SER A 123 7.28 -15.49 5.52
N THR A 124 7.20 -14.16 5.42
CA THR A 124 6.09 -13.46 4.74
C THR A 124 6.13 -13.70 3.23
N ALA A 125 7.33 -13.73 2.64
CA ALA A 125 7.51 -13.99 1.22
C ALA A 125 6.99 -15.38 0.82
N LYS A 126 7.27 -16.40 1.64
CA LYS A 126 6.78 -17.77 1.41
C LYS A 126 5.25 -17.83 1.32
N ILE A 127 4.56 -17.17 2.25
CA ILE A 127 3.09 -17.12 2.25
C ILE A 127 2.57 -16.43 0.99
N LEU A 128 3.20 -15.33 0.56
CA LEU A 128 2.80 -14.65 -0.68
C LEU A 128 3.09 -15.48 -1.93
N MET A 129 4.19 -16.26 -1.94
CA MET A 129 4.57 -17.13 -3.06
C MET A 129 3.66 -18.35 -3.22
N GLU A 130 2.93 -18.77 -2.18
CA GLU A 130 1.90 -19.81 -2.29
C GLU A 130 0.76 -19.38 -3.23
N TYR A 131 0.60 -18.08 -3.47
CA TYR A 131 -0.42 -17.53 -4.36
C TYR A 131 0.22 -17.03 -5.64
N SER A 132 -0.23 -17.57 -6.78
CA SER A 132 0.26 -17.20 -8.12
C SER A 132 0.08 -15.71 -8.47
N LYS A 133 -0.74 -14.97 -7.71
CA LYS A 133 -1.00 -13.54 -7.93
C LYS A 133 0.16 -12.63 -7.57
N TYR A 134 1.16 -13.05 -6.80
CA TYR A 134 2.27 -12.17 -6.41
C TYR A 134 3.59 -12.55 -7.03
N LYS A 135 4.25 -11.56 -7.66
CA LYS A 135 5.60 -11.73 -8.19
C LYS A 135 6.63 -11.22 -7.19
N LEU A 136 7.37 -12.14 -6.57
CA LEU A 136 8.45 -11.84 -5.65
C LEU A 136 9.81 -12.21 -6.26
N THR A 137 10.85 -11.44 -5.93
CA THR A 137 12.23 -11.73 -6.33
C THR A 137 13.14 -11.73 -5.12
N LYS A 138 14.02 -12.73 -5.02
CA LYS A 138 14.98 -12.81 -3.90
C LYS A 138 15.93 -11.62 -3.98
N ARG A 139 16.00 -10.82 -2.91
CA ARG A 139 16.98 -9.74 -2.76
C ARG A 139 18.34 -10.31 -2.37
N GLY A 140 18.33 -11.24 -1.42
CA GLY A 140 19.52 -11.77 -0.77
C GLY A 140 19.43 -11.65 0.75
N VAL A 141 20.58 -11.82 1.39
CA VAL A 141 20.72 -11.80 2.85
C VAL A 141 20.94 -10.37 3.33
N VAL A 142 20.24 -9.98 4.39
CA VAL A 142 20.34 -8.67 5.02
C VAL A 142 20.54 -8.88 6.52
N HIS A 143 21.54 -8.21 7.08
CA HIS A 143 21.77 -8.24 8.51
C HIS A 143 20.74 -7.39 9.25
N VAL A 144 19.98 -8.00 10.16
CA VAL A 144 18.92 -7.37 10.92
C VAL A 144 19.21 -7.47 12.42
N LYS A 145 19.29 -6.32 13.09
CA LYS A 145 19.53 -6.24 14.54
C LYS A 145 18.52 -7.11 15.31
N GLY A 146 19.03 -8.05 16.11
CA GLY A 146 18.22 -8.97 16.93
C GLY A 146 17.72 -10.22 16.18
N LYS A 147 17.89 -10.30 14.86
CA LYS A 147 17.55 -11.47 14.03
C LYS A 147 18.75 -12.10 13.33
N GLY A 148 19.87 -11.39 13.25
CA GLY A 148 21.05 -11.83 12.50
C GLY A 148 20.81 -11.71 11.00
N ASP A 149 21.33 -12.66 10.25
CA ASP A 149 21.27 -12.66 8.79
C ASP A 149 19.96 -13.26 8.30
N VAL A 150 19.17 -12.46 7.59
CA VAL A 150 17.81 -12.79 7.16
C VAL A 150 17.72 -12.75 5.64
N ASN A 151 17.16 -13.78 5.02
CA ASN A 151 16.79 -13.73 3.61
C ASN A 151 15.60 -12.78 3.40
N THR A 152 15.72 -11.92 2.41
CA THR A 152 14.69 -10.92 2.09
C THR A 152 14.33 -10.96 0.62
N PHE A 153 13.13 -10.48 0.32
CA PHE A 153 12.54 -10.50 -1.01
C PHE A 153 11.94 -9.14 -1.35
N TRP A 154 11.93 -8.84 -2.64
CA TRP A 154 11.22 -7.72 -3.22
C TRP A 154 9.85 -8.18 -3.69
N LEU A 155 8.80 -7.49 -3.24
CA LEU A 155 7.46 -7.63 -3.82
C LEU A 155 7.35 -6.69 -5.02
N ASN A 156 7.33 -7.25 -6.22
CA ASN A 156 7.40 -6.48 -7.46
C ASN A 156 6.01 -6.16 -7.99
N GLU A 157 5.14 -7.14 -8.21
CA GLU A 157 3.92 -6.91 -8.99
C GLU A 157 2.78 -7.84 -8.53
N LEU A 158 1.55 -7.41 -8.79
CA LEU A 158 0.37 -8.26 -8.78
C LEU A 158 0.15 -8.78 -10.20
N VAL A 159 0.15 -10.09 -10.39
CA VAL A 159 -0.18 -10.74 -11.66
C VAL A 159 -1.68 -11.05 -11.62
N LEU A 160 -2.45 -10.36 -12.47
CA LEU A 160 -3.85 -10.72 -12.69
C LEU A 160 -3.86 -11.88 -13.68
N ASP A 161 -4.27 -13.05 -13.22
CA ASP A 161 -4.46 -14.20 -14.11
C ASP A 161 -5.79 -14.01 -14.85
N GLU A 162 -5.76 -13.82 -16.17
CA GLU A 162 -6.95 -13.56 -17.01
C GLU A 162 -7.93 -14.75 -17.09
N LYS A 163 -7.70 -15.82 -16.31
CA LYS A 163 -8.42 -17.11 -16.41
C LYS A 163 -9.27 -17.51 -15.18
N GLN A 164 -9.60 -16.58 -14.29
CA GLN A 164 -10.54 -16.87 -13.19
C GLN A 164 -11.88 -16.13 -13.43
N PRO A 165 -13.02 -16.82 -13.51
CA PRO A 165 -14.33 -16.15 -13.53
C PRO A 165 -14.49 -15.36 -12.23
N ILE A 166 -15.01 -14.14 -12.35
CA ILE A 166 -15.30 -13.25 -11.23
C ILE A 166 -16.44 -13.88 -10.42
N GLU A 167 -16.13 -14.71 -9.42
CA GLU A 167 -17.10 -15.00 -8.37
C GLU A 167 -17.20 -13.78 -7.45
N ALA A 168 -18.35 -13.12 -7.58
CA ALA A 168 -18.73 -11.94 -6.83
C ALA A 168 -18.71 -12.20 -5.33
N THR A 169 -17.77 -11.60 -4.60
CA THR A 169 -17.97 -11.16 -3.21
C THR A 169 -16.85 -10.21 -2.80
N MET A 170 -16.92 -8.96 -3.26
CA MET A 170 -16.37 -7.83 -2.52
C MET A 170 -17.28 -6.60 -2.66
N PRO A 171 -17.54 -5.85 -1.58
CA PRO A 171 -18.31 -4.62 -1.63
C PRO A 171 -17.49 -3.53 -2.30
N VAL A 172 -17.64 -3.46 -3.62
CA VAL A 172 -17.69 -2.28 -4.47
C VAL A 172 -17.39 -0.94 -3.77
N CYS A 173 -16.16 -0.42 -3.92
CA CYS A 173 -15.89 1.01 -3.87
C CYS A 173 -15.92 1.56 -5.31
N ASN A 174 -17.12 1.61 -5.91
CA ASN A 174 -17.30 1.99 -7.33
C ASN A 174 -17.12 3.49 -7.61
N THR A 175 -16.88 4.33 -6.61
CA THR A 175 -16.95 5.78 -6.83
C THR A 175 -15.73 6.36 -7.54
N LEU A 176 -14.55 5.72 -7.46
CA LEU A 176 -13.32 6.25 -8.09
C LEU A 176 -13.09 5.76 -9.52
N TYR A 177 -13.59 4.57 -9.88
CA TYR A 177 -13.40 4.01 -11.23
C TYR A 177 -14.27 4.71 -12.29
N GLN A 178 -15.39 5.30 -11.91
CA GLN A 178 -16.24 6.02 -12.85
C GLN A 178 -15.66 7.38 -13.24
N THR A 179 -15.00 8.10 -12.32
CA THR A 179 -14.46 9.44 -12.58
C THR A 179 -13.30 9.43 -13.57
N LEU A 180 -12.44 8.39 -13.52
CA LEU A 180 -11.33 8.22 -14.46
C LEU A 180 -11.79 7.87 -15.89
N ASN A 181 -12.97 7.25 -16.04
CA ASN A 181 -13.51 6.87 -17.34
C ASN A 181 -14.47 7.91 -17.95
N SER A 182 -15.01 8.84 -17.14
CA SER A 182 -15.87 9.92 -17.63
C SER A 182 -15.13 11.01 -18.41
N GLU A 183 -13.83 11.19 -18.21
CA GLU A 183 -13.05 12.21 -18.94
C GLU A 183 -12.76 11.84 -20.41
N THR A 184 -13.00 10.57 -20.80
CA THR A 184 -12.79 10.10 -22.17
C THR A 184 -13.97 10.36 -23.12
N ASN A 185 -15.12 10.84 -22.62
CA ASN A 185 -16.33 11.05 -23.45
C ASN A 185 -16.60 12.51 -23.87
N LEU A 186 -15.71 13.46 -23.58
CA LEU A 186 -15.87 14.86 -24.00
C LEU A 186 -15.42 15.15 -25.45
N LYS A 187 -15.06 14.13 -26.24
CA LYS A 187 -14.72 14.30 -27.67
C LYS A 187 -15.83 13.90 -28.67
N GLN A 188 -17.01 13.49 -28.21
CA GLN A 188 -18.13 13.12 -29.11
C GLN A 188 -19.34 14.06 -29.09
N VAL A 189 -19.30 15.19 -28.37
CA VAL A 189 -20.45 16.13 -28.29
C VAL A 189 -20.33 17.33 -29.26
N ASN A 190 -19.26 17.44 -30.06
CA ASN A 190 -19.08 18.58 -31.01
C ASN A 190 -19.45 18.27 -32.47
N GLN A 191 -20.41 17.38 -32.72
CA GLN A 191 -20.99 17.19 -34.06
C GLN A 191 -22.52 17.22 -33.99
N THR A 192 -23.09 18.38 -33.68
CA THR A 192 -24.42 18.79 -34.15
C THR A 192 -24.58 20.30 -33.95
N ILE A 193 -23.91 21.07 -34.79
CA ILE A 193 -24.34 22.44 -35.09
C ILE A 193 -24.25 22.58 -36.60
N ASP A 194 -25.38 22.40 -37.28
CA ASP A 194 -25.58 22.87 -38.65
C ASP A 194 -26.49 24.10 -38.63
N PRO A 195 -26.33 24.99 -39.63
CA PRO A 195 -26.63 26.41 -39.51
C PRO A 195 -28.08 26.74 -39.86
N ILE A 196 -28.70 27.64 -39.11
CA ILE A 196 -29.95 28.29 -39.53
C ILE A 196 -29.55 29.48 -40.42
N GLN A 197 -29.76 29.34 -41.73
CA GLN A 197 -29.81 30.44 -42.69
C GLN A 197 -31.27 30.91 -42.88
N SER A 198 -31.35 32.20 -43.23
CA SER A 198 -32.50 33.07 -43.60
C SER A 198 -33.38 33.58 -42.47
#